data_AF-A0A162KPV2-F1
#
_entry.id   AF-A0A162KPV2-F1
#
_cell.length_a   1.000
_cell.length_b   1.000
_cell.length_c   1.000
_cell.angle_alpha   90.00
_cell.angle_beta   90.00
_cell.angle_gamma   90.00
#
_symmetry.space_group_name_H-M   'P 1'
#
loop_
_entity.id
_entity.type
_entity.pdbx_description
1 polymer ?
#
loop_
_entity_poly.entity_id
_entity_poly.type
_entity_poly.pdbx_seq_one_letter_code
_entity_poly.pdbx_strand_id
1 'polypeptide(L)'
;MGYNIRKIVYMMRGYNLKDERSVVLALQVRLPEASFDNVPEDAKRDAFEQFMGAYIWHFVYIDILSGGGCQWRSNVVNLVQAAKRDIISNEEDPQRRAGLASWFSEGGKETAAQVNPELQQTMIDLFTDSLLWAFQTYPSEENIEQAKSLISEIVQDATELAIMFMSSKALLIPHWPFYGQHGRSWNIEEFDTHTLTFNGTHNRRMVVRPALEKYGNADGEKHDVSRVLCKPVMFQICRNG
;
A
#
# COMPACT_ATOMS: atom_id res chain seq x y z
N MET A 1 0.53 -10.71 1.03
CA MET A 1 0.54 -9.46 0.20
C MET A 1 1.83 -9.13 -0.58
N GLY A 2 2.93 -8.68 0.03
CA GLY A 2 4.09 -8.16 -0.74
C GLY A 2 4.79 -9.18 -1.68
N TYR A 3 4.69 -10.47 -1.37
CA TYR A 3 5.12 -11.55 -2.26
C TYR A 3 4.24 -11.65 -3.52
N ASN A 4 2.92 -11.55 -3.38
CA ASN A 4 1.97 -11.61 -4.48
C ASN A 4 2.12 -10.40 -5.41
N ILE A 5 2.36 -9.20 -4.86
CA ILE A 5 2.67 -8.00 -5.65
C ILE A 5 3.88 -8.26 -6.56
N ARG A 6 4.97 -8.82 -6.00
CA ARG A 6 6.17 -9.15 -6.79
C ARG A 6 5.91 -10.22 -7.85
N LYS A 7 5.06 -11.21 -7.56
CA LYS A 7 4.65 -12.22 -8.55
C LYS A 7 3.90 -11.60 -9.72
N ILE A 8 2.95 -10.70 -9.46
CA ILE A 8 2.21 -9.98 -10.51
C ILE A 8 3.19 -9.20 -11.37
N VAL A 9 4.09 -8.43 -10.75
CA VAL A 9 5.11 -7.64 -11.46
C VAL A 9 5.99 -8.54 -12.34
N TYR A 10 6.46 -9.67 -11.79
CA TYR A 10 7.30 -10.63 -12.52
C TYR A 10 6.56 -11.30 -13.69
N MET A 11 5.31 -11.71 -13.50
CA MET A 11 4.47 -12.27 -14.56
C MET A 11 4.28 -11.25 -15.70
N MET A 12 4.06 -9.99 -15.35
CA MET A 12 3.87 -8.91 -16.30
C MET A 12 5.18 -8.50 -17.00
N ARG A 13 6.34 -8.98 -16.51
CA ARG A 13 7.67 -8.71 -17.06
C ARG A 13 7.85 -9.23 -18.50
N GLY A 14 7.08 -10.20 -18.95
CA GLY A 14 7.14 -10.69 -20.33
C GLY A 14 6.50 -9.78 -21.37
N TYR A 15 5.75 -8.75 -20.95
CA TYR A 15 4.87 -7.99 -21.84
C TYR A 15 5.42 -6.60 -22.19
N ASN A 16 5.26 -6.23 -23.46
CA ASN A 16 5.56 -4.90 -23.97
C ASN A 16 4.49 -3.90 -23.51
N LEU A 17 4.94 -2.74 -23.07
CA LEU A 17 4.05 -1.64 -22.68
C LEU A 17 3.45 -0.99 -23.90
N LYS A 18 2.23 -0.45 -23.76
CA LYS A 18 1.71 0.58 -24.68
C LYS A 18 2.68 1.76 -24.74
N ASP A 19 2.35 2.76 -25.54
CA ASP A 19 3.07 4.04 -25.54
C ASP A 19 3.48 4.43 -24.10
N GLU A 20 4.79 4.43 -23.82
CA GLU A 20 5.32 4.52 -22.46
C GLU A 20 4.84 5.80 -21.77
N ARG A 21 4.74 6.88 -22.54
CA ARG A 21 4.25 8.17 -22.08
C ARG A 21 2.79 8.08 -21.63
N SER A 22 1.92 7.43 -22.42
CA SER A 22 0.51 7.21 -22.08
C SER A 22 0.36 6.33 -20.83
N VAL A 23 1.19 5.30 -20.69
CA VAL A 23 1.19 4.44 -19.50
C VAL A 23 1.60 5.22 -18.25
N VAL A 24 2.66 6.03 -18.33
CA VAL A 24 3.07 6.90 -17.21
C VAL A 24 1.98 7.90 -16.85
N LEU A 25 1.38 8.57 -17.83
CA LEU A 25 0.30 9.53 -17.59
C LEU A 25 -0.90 8.87 -16.88
N ALA A 26 -1.25 7.64 -17.25
CA ALA A 26 -2.31 6.89 -16.58
C ALA A 26 -1.92 6.51 -15.13
N LEU A 27 -0.68 6.06 -14.92
CA LEU A 27 -0.18 5.73 -13.58
C LEU A 27 -0.08 6.97 -12.68
N GLN A 28 0.26 8.14 -13.24
CA GLN A 28 0.35 9.42 -12.53
C GLN A 28 -0.97 9.87 -11.90
N VAL A 29 -2.12 9.38 -12.39
CA VAL A 29 -3.42 9.63 -11.75
C VAL A 29 -3.42 9.14 -10.29
N ARG A 30 -2.76 8.01 -10.03
CA ARG A 30 -2.64 7.42 -8.68
C ARG A 30 -1.27 7.64 -8.05
N LEU A 31 -0.23 7.90 -8.85
CA LEU A 31 1.13 8.17 -8.39
C LEU A 31 1.63 9.49 -8.96
N PRO A 32 1.20 10.66 -8.46
CA PRO A 32 1.53 11.95 -9.07
C PRO A 32 3.03 12.24 -9.20
N GLU A 33 3.84 11.65 -8.32
CA GLU A 33 5.30 11.76 -8.32
C GLU A 33 6.00 10.85 -9.35
N ALA A 34 5.23 10.05 -10.10
CA ALA A 34 5.76 9.15 -11.09
C ALA A 34 6.31 9.88 -12.33
N SER A 35 7.49 9.48 -12.82
CA SER A 35 8.07 10.03 -14.04
C SER A 35 9.15 9.10 -14.60
N PHE A 36 9.21 8.99 -15.94
CA PHE A 36 10.32 8.37 -16.67
C PHE A 36 11.31 9.39 -17.24
N ASP A 37 11.16 10.68 -16.95
CA ASP A 37 12.06 11.69 -17.51
C ASP A 37 13.50 11.42 -17.06
N ASN A 38 14.40 11.38 -18.04
CA ASN A 38 15.82 11.10 -17.86
C ASN A 38 16.13 9.68 -17.37
N VAL A 39 15.18 8.74 -17.32
CA VAL A 39 15.50 7.33 -17.06
C VAL A 39 16.19 6.74 -18.29
N PRO A 40 17.43 6.20 -18.17
CA PRO A 40 18.12 5.55 -19.29
C PRO A 40 17.30 4.41 -19.89
N GLU A 41 17.39 4.17 -21.20
CA GLU A 41 16.59 3.12 -21.88
C GLU A 41 16.80 1.72 -21.27
N ASP A 42 18.05 1.40 -20.90
CA ASP A 42 18.44 0.15 -20.25
C ASP A 42 17.86 0.01 -18.82
N ALA A 43 17.42 1.11 -18.22
CA ALA A 43 16.85 1.19 -16.89
C ALA A 43 15.33 1.25 -16.84
N LYS A 44 14.68 1.61 -17.95
CA LYS A 44 13.25 1.88 -18.00
C LYS A 44 12.42 0.68 -17.57
N ARG A 45 12.88 -0.54 -17.88
CA ARG A 45 12.16 -1.75 -17.51
C ARG A 45 12.10 -1.93 -16.00
N ASP A 46 13.24 -1.81 -15.34
CA ASP A 46 13.33 -1.92 -13.88
C ASP A 46 12.56 -0.80 -13.18
N ALA A 47 12.56 0.40 -13.78
CA ALA A 47 11.74 1.51 -13.31
C ALA A 47 10.24 1.15 -13.40
N PHE A 48 9.79 0.67 -14.55
CA PHE A 48 8.40 0.28 -14.75
C PHE A 48 7.93 -0.80 -13.75
N GLU A 49 8.76 -1.81 -13.50
CA GLU A 49 8.45 -2.87 -12.52
C GLU A 49 8.23 -2.29 -11.12
N GLN A 50 9.03 -1.30 -10.72
CA GLN A 50 8.84 -0.57 -9.46
C GLN A 50 7.54 0.24 -9.47
N PHE A 51 7.26 0.96 -10.56
CA PHE A 51 6.01 1.73 -10.73
C PHE A 51 4.78 0.85 -10.56
N MET A 52 4.77 -0.34 -11.17
CA MET A 52 3.67 -1.29 -10.99
C MET A 52 3.53 -1.75 -9.55
N GLY A 53 4.65 -2.08 -8.88
CA GLY A 53 4.64 -2.42 -7.47
C GLY A 53 4.05 -1.30 -6.60
N ALA A 54 4.44 -0.05 -6.86
CA ALA A 54 3.90 1.13 -6.18
C ALA A 54 2.41 1.36 -6.48
N TYR A 55 1.98 1.10 -7.72
CA TYR A 55 0.60 1.28 -8.14
C TYR A 55 -0.33 0.31 -7.41
N ILE A 56 0.08 -0.95 -7.26
CA ILE A 56 -0.65 -1.96 -6.48
C ILE A 56 -0.67 -1.59 -5.00
N TRP A 57 0.44 -1.10 -4.44
CA TRP A 57 0.46 -0.62 -3.06
C TRP A 57 -0.44 0.59 -2.82
N HIS A 58 -0.46 1.53 -3.76
CA HIS A 58 -1.36 2.68 -3.69
C HIS A 58 -2.82 2.24 -3.70
N PHE A 59 -3.18 1.27 -4.56
CA PHE A 59 -4.52 0.67 -4.55
C PHE A 59 -4.87 0.04 -3.20
N VAL A 60 -3.99 -0.78 -2.64
CA VAL A 60 -4.18 -1.35 -1.30
C VAL A 60 -4.40 -0.26 -0.26
N TYR A 61 -3.58 0.79 -0.27
CA TYR A 61 -3.66 1.84 0.75
C TYR A 61 -4.91 2.71 0.61
N ILE A 62 -5.17 3.26 -0.57
CA ILE A 62 -6.29 4.20 -0.78
C ILE A 62 -7.61 3.47 -0.80
N ASP A 63 -7.74 2.46 -1.66
CA ASP A 63 -9.02 1.81 -1.90
C ASP A 63 -9.39 0.85 -0.76
N ILE A 64 -8.42 0.25 -0.06
CA ILE A 64 -8.72 -0.73 1.01
C ILE A 64 -8.49 -0.13 2.39
N LEU A 65 -7.24 0.18 2.74
CA LEU A 65 -6.87 0.54 4.12
C LEU A 65 -7.41 1.92 4.56
N SER A 66 -7.59 2.85 3.61
CA SER A 66 -8.14 4.20 3.85
C SER A 66 -9.64 4.31 3.57
N GLY A 67 -10.26 3.23 3.09
CA GLY A 67 -11.70 3.15 2.85
C GLY A 67 -12.21 3.83 1.59
N GLY A 68 -11.36 4.03 0.56
CA GLY A 68 -11.76 4.67 -0.69
C GLY A 68 -12.50 3.75 -1.68
N GLY A 69 -12.40 2.43 -1.50
CA GLY A 69 -12.96 1.42 -2.38
C GLY A 69 -14.41 1.08 -2.06
N CYS A 70 -15.10 0.51 -3.05
CA CYS A 70 -16.54 0.22 -2.99
C CYS A 70 -16.90 -1.06 -2.22
N GLN A 71 -15.93 -1.88 -1.83
CA GLN A 71 -16.15 -3.13 -1.10
C GLN A 71 -16.77 -2.92 0.28
N TRP A 72 -16.66 -1.71 0.83
CA TRP A 72 -17.30 -1.33 2.09
C TRP A 72 -18.72 -0.80 1.78
N ARG A 73 -19.76 -1.40 2.39
CA ARG A 73 -21.16 -0.95 2.21
C ARG A 73 -21.42 0.50 2.63
N SER A 74 -20.46 1.14 3.30
CA SER A 74 -20.46 2.54 3.73
C SER A 74 -19.03 3.08 3.79
N ASN A 75 -18.87 4.38 4.03
CA ASN A 75 -17.56 5.02 4.28
C ASN A 75 -16.98 4.72 5.68
N VAL A 76 -17.39 3.61 6.31
CA VAL A 76 -17.05 3.26 7.70
C VAL A 76 -15.54 3.24 7.95
N VAL A 77 -14.75 2.65 7.05
CA VAL A 77 -13.29 2.57 7.22
C VAL A 77 -12.68 3.96 7.23
N ASN A 78 -13.12 4.83 6.31
CA ASN A 78 -12.64 6.20 6.25
C ASN A 78 -12.97 6.98 7.53
N LEU A 79 -14.21 6.84 8.04
CA LEU A 79 -14.66 7.47 9.27
C LEU A 79 -13.87 6.98 10.50
N VAL A 80 -13.64 5.67 10.61
CA VAL A 80 -12.85 5.08 11.72
C VAL A 80 -11.41 5.58 11.65
N GLN A 81 -10.78 5.61 10.48
CA GLN A 81 -9.42 6.12 10.33
C GLN A 81 -9.34 7.61 10.68
N ALA A 82 -10.33 8.42 10.28
CA ALA A 82 -10.40 9.83 10.64
C ALA A 82 -10.55 10.02 12.16
N ALA A 83 -11.45 9.28 12.81
CA ALA A 83 -11.67 9.36 14.25
C ALA A 83 -10.44 8.94 15.07
N LYS A 84 -9.72 7.89 14.64
CA LYS A 84 -8.47 7.50 15.31
C LYS A 84 -7.39 8.58 15.18
N ARG A 85 -7.25 9.22 14.02
CA ARG A 85 -6.32 10.35 13.83
C ARG A 85 -6.70 11.54 14.71
N ASP A 86 -7.99 11.83 14.84
CA ASP A 86 -8.51 12.87 15.73
C ASP A 86 -8.14 12.59 17.18
N ILE A 87 -8.38 11.36 17.67
CA ILE A 87 -7.99 10.93 19.02
C ILE A 87 -6.48 11.10 19.25
N ILE A 88 -5.65 10.65 18.31
CA ILE A 88 -4.19 10.76 18.41
C ILE A 88 -3.76 12.23 18.51
N SER A 89 -4.42 13.12 17.77
CA SER A 89 -4.03 14.52 17.65
C SER A 89 -4.56 15.40 18.79
N ASN A 90 -5.74 15.08 19.33
CA ASN A 90 -6.49 15.97 20.20
C ASN A 90 -6.67 15.46 21.64
N GLU A 91 -6.48 14.16 21.90
CA GLU A 91 -6.60 13.59 23.25
C GLU A 91 -5.23 13.42 23.89
N GLU A 92 -4.85 14.33 24.78
CA GLU A 92 -3.56 14.30 25.47
C GLU A 92 -3.54 13.33 26.67
N ASP A 93 -4.70 13.03 27.28
CA ASP A 93 -4.79 12.10 28.41
C ASP A 93 -4.66 10.64 27.94
N PRO A 94 -3.59 9.91 28.33
CA PRO A 94 -3.39 8.52 27.90
C PRO A 94 -4.51 7.57 28.34
N GLN A 95 -5.15 7.82 29.51
CA GLN A 95 -6.22 6.95 30.01
C GLN A 95 -7.51 7.15 29.19
N ARG A 96 -7.84 8.42 28.91
CA ARG A 96 -8.99 8.75 28.07
C ARG A 96 -8.80 8.25 26.64
N ARG A 97 -7.59 8.40 26.09
CA ARG A 97 -7.19 7.85 24.78
C ARG A 97 -7.36 6.33 24.75
N ALA A 98 -6.93 5.62 25.79
CA ALA A 98 -7.09 4.17 25.91
C ALA A 98 -8.57 3.75 25.97
N GLY A 99 -9.38 4.48 26.74
CA GLY A 99 -10.83 4.26 26.80
C GLY A 99 -11.52 4.41 25.45
N LEU A 100 -11.19 5.46 24.70
CA LEU A 100 -11.70 5.68 23.34
C LEU A 100 -11.24 4.58 22.38
N ALA A 101 -9.97 4.19 22.42
CA ALA A 101 -9.44 3.11 21.59
C ALA A 101 -10.14 1.76 21.88
N SER A 102 -10.39 1.45 23.15
CA SER A 102 -11.16 0.25 23.54
C SER A 102 -12.58 0.31 23.00
N TRP A 103 -13.26 1.45 23.12
CA TRP A 103 -14.61 1.63 22.59
C TRP A 103 -14.67 1.43 21.07
N PHE A 104 -13.70 1.98 20.32
CA PHE A 104 -13.59 1.74 18.87
C PHE A 104 -13.36 0.26 18.54
N SER A 105 -12.54 -0.43 19.35
CA SER A 105 -12.23 -1.85 19.13
C SER A 105 -13.47 -2.75 19.26
N GLU A 106 -14.41 -2.39 20.14
CA GLU A 106 -15.65 -3.13 20.35
C GLU A 106 -16.55 -3.10 19.11
N GLY A 107 -16.62 -1.95 18.41
CA GLY A 107 -17.36 -1.79 17.14
C GLY A 107 -16.68 -2.42 15.91
N GLY A 108 -15.51 -3.04 16.09
CA GLY A 108 -14.74 -3.62 14.99
C GLY A 108 -15.42 -4.82 14.33
N LYS A 109 -16.20 -5.61 15.09
CA LYS A 109 -16.91 -6.80 14.58
C LYS A 109 -18.04 -6.41 13.62
N GLU A 110 -18.77 -5.36 13.94
CA GLU A 110 -19.83 -4.78 13.12
C GLU A 110 -19.27 -4.22 11.82
N THR A 111 -18.03 -3.74 11.85
CA THR A 111 -17.34 -3.24 10.66
C THR A 111 -16.94 -4.37 9.71
N ALA A 112 -16.55 -5.55 10.23
CA ALA A 112 -16.30 -6.73 9.41
C ALA A 112 -17.54 -7.16 8.60
N ALA A 113 -18.74 -7.00 9.18
CA ALA A 113 -20.00 -7.30 8.52
C ALA A 113 -20.37 -6.31 7.39
N GLN A 114 -19.63 -5.20 7.24
CA GLN A 114 -19.85 -4.22 6.17
C GLN A 114 -19.15 -4.57 4.85
N VAL A 115 -18.33 -5.62 4.81
CA VAL A 115 -17.70 -6.06 3.55
C VAL A 115 -18.77 -6.67 2.65
N ASN A 116 -18.85 -6.18 1.42
CA ASN A 116 -19.71 -6.74 0.37
C ASN A 116 -18.87 -7.57 -0.61
N PRO A 117 -19.00 -8.91 -0.63
CA PRO A 117 -18.24 -9.77 -1.53
C PRO A 117 -18.43 -9.46 -3.02
N GLU A 118 -19.63 -9.06 -3.45
CA GLU A 118 -19.91 -8.74 -4.85
C GLU A 118 -19.20 -7.46 -5.30
N LEU A 119 -19.20 -6.44 -4.43
CA LEU A 119 -18.48 -5.19 -4.68
C LEU A 119 -16.97 -5.38 -4.57
N GLN A 120 -16.51 -6.26 -3.67
CA GLN A 120 -15.11 -6.65 -3.59
C GLN A 120 -14.64 -7.33 -4.88
N GLN A 121 -15.44 -8.24 -5.44
CA GLN A 121 -15.13 -8.86 -6.72
C GLN A 121 -15.13 -7.84 -7.86
N THR A 122 -16.10 -6.93 -7.89
CA THR A 122 -16.15 -5.84 -8.88
C THR A 122 -14.89 -4.97 -8.81
N MET A 123 -14.43 -4.63 -7.60
CA MET A 123 -13.20 -3.86 -7.41
C MET A 123 -11.96 -4.63 -7.91
N ILE A 124 -11.87 -5.94 -7.61
CA ILE A 124 -10.79 -6.81 -8.09
C ILE A 124 -10.76 -6.80 -9.63
N ASP A 125 -11.91 -6.94 -10.27
CA ASP A 125 -12.02 -6.98 -11.73
C ASP A 125 -11.58 -5.65 -12.37
N LEU A 126 -12.13 -4.54 -11.88
CA LEU A 126 -11.77 -3.20 -12.36
C LEU A 126 -10.28 -2.89 -12.17
N PHE A 127 -9.70 -3.29 -11.04
CA PHE A 127 -8.28 -3.05 -10.79
C PHE A 127 -7.40 -3.95 -11.67
N THR A 128 -7.81 -5.20 -11.89
CA THR A 128 -7.12 -6.12 -12.81
C THR A 128 -7.12 -5.54 -14.22
N ASP A 129 -8.27 -5.10 -14.73
CA ASP A 129 -8.38 -4.48 -16.05
C ASP A 129 -7.51 -3.22 -16.16
N SER A 130 -7.48 -2.41 -15.10
CA SER A 130 -6.62 -1.21 -15.04
C SER A 130 -5.13 -1.57 -15.12
N LEU A 131 -4.68 -2.65 -14.47
CA LEU A 131 -3.30 -3.13 -14.57
C LEU A 131 -2.98 -3.63 -15.98
N LEU A 132 -3.87 -4.44 -16.54
CA LEU A 132 -3.69 -5.07 -17.86
C LEU A 132 -3.74 -4.04 -19.00
N TRP A 133 -4.43 -2.92 -18.81
CA TRP A 133 -4.49 -1.85 -19.79
C TRP A 133 -3.12 -1.29 -20.18
N ALA A 134 -2.09 -1.40 -19.33
CA ALA A 134 -0.76 -0.86 -19.60
C ALA A 134 0.01 -1.59 -20.73
N PHE A 135 -0.44 -2.77 -21.16
CA PHE A 135 0.31 -3.63 -22.10
C PHE A 135 -0.22 -3.56 -23.53
N GLN A 136 0.68 -3.60 -24.53
CA GLN A 136 0.34 -3.57 -25.97
C GLN A 136 -0.45 -4.80 -26.38
N THR A 137 0.07 -5.96 -26.01
CA THR A 137 -0.55 -7.25 -26.24
C THR A 137 -1.28 -7.65 -24.97
N TYR A 138 -2.55 -7.98 -25.10
CA TYR A 138 -3.31 -8.55 -23.99
C TYR A 138 -2.65 -9.85 -23.54
N PRO A 139 -2.41 -10.06 -22.24
CA PRO A 139 -1.84 -11.31 -21.74
C PRO A 139 -2.69 -12.53 -22.11
N SER A 140 -2.09 -13.73 -22.01
CA SER A 140 -2.85 -14.96 -22.20
C SER A 140 -3.95 -15.07 -21.14
N GLU A 141 -5.04 -15.76 -21.47
CA GLU A 141 -6.14 -16.03 -20.53
C GLU A 141 -5.63 -16.62 -19.21
N GLU A 142 -4.68 -17.56 -19.28
CA GLU A 142 -4.01 -18.14 -18.10
C GLU A 142 -3.32 -17.08 -17.21
N ASN A 143 -2.60 -16.13 -17.81
CA ASN A 143 -1.91 -15.07 -17.05
C ASN A 143 -2.90 -14.03 -16.49
N ILE A 144 -4.03 -13.82 -17.15
CA ILE A 144 -5.11 -12.96 -16.65
C ILE A 144 -5.75 -13.58 -15.42
N GLU A 145 -6.11 -14.85 -15.50
CA GLU A 145 -6.70 -15.58 -14.37
C GLU A 145 -5.72 -15.68 -13.21
N GLN A 146 -4.43 -15.90 -13.49
CA GLN A 146 -3.40 -15.88 -12.44
C GLN A 146 -3.23 -14.50 -11.81
N ALA A 147 -3.26 -13.41 -12.60
CA ALA A 147 -3.19 -12.05 -12.07
C ALA A 147 -4.41 -11.74 -11.19
N LYS A 148 -5.60 -12.08 -11.67
CA LYS A 148 -6.87 -11.91 -10.95
C LYS A 148 -6.89 -12.68 -9.63
N SER A 149 -6.39 -13.93 -9.63
CA SER A 149 -6.23 -14.73 -8.42
C SER A 149 -5.28 -14.07 -7.41
N LEU A 150 -4.10 -13.62 -7.85
CA LEU A 150 -3.13 -12.96 -6.98
C LEU A 150 -3.65 -11.61 -6.43
N ILE A 151 -4.40 -10.86 -7.24
CA ILE A 151 -5.06 -9.61 -6.82
C ILE A 151 -6.15 -9.92 -5.81
N SER A 152 -6.95 -10.96 -6.01
CA SER A 152 -7.97 -11.40 -5.06
C SER A 152 -7.37 -11.71 -3.69
N GLU A 153 -6.26 -12.47 -3.65
CA GLU A 153 -5.52 -12.73 -2.41
C GLU A 153 -5.01 -11.43 -1.75
N ILE A 154 -4.49 -10.48 -2.54
CA ILE A 154 -4.04 -9.18 -2.03
C ILE A 154 -5.20 -8.40 -1.41
N VAL A 155 -6.36 -8.37 -2.08
CA VAL A 155 -7.55 -7.65 -1.60
C VAL A 155 -8.07 -8.30 -0.33
N GLN A 156 -8.12 -9.63 -0.28
CA GLN A 156 -8.55 -10.37 0.91
C GLN A 156 -7.61 -10.10 2.09
N ASP A 157 -6.30 -10.29 1.93
CA ASP A 157 -5.29 -9.97 2.94
C ASP A 157 -5.44 -8.53 3.47
N ALA A 158 -5.61 -7.56 2.56
CA ALA A 158 -5.73 -6.15 2.90
C ALA A 158 -7.03 -5.82 3.64
N THR A 159 -8.12 -6.48 3.27
CA THR A 159 -9.43 -6.33 3.91
C THR A 159 -9.40 -6.90 5.32
N GLU A 160 -8.82 -8.09 5.50
CA GLU A 160 -8.61 -8.71 6.82
C GLU A 160 -7.74 -7.82 7.71
N LEU A 161 -6.65 -7.26 7.17
CA LEU A 161 -5.81 -6.30 7.89
C LEU A 161 -6.56 -5.02 8.27
N ALA A 162 -7.38 -4.46 7.37
CA ALA A 162 -8.19 -3.28 7.68
C ALA A 162 -9.15 -3.58 8.85
N ILE A 163 -9.84 -4.73 8.81
CA ILE A 163 -10.73 -5.17 9.90
C ILE A 163 -9.96 -5.32 11.21
N MET A 164 -8.78 -5.96 11.17
CA MET A 164 -7.91 -6.11 12.34
C MET A 164 -7.49 -4.74 12.90
N PHE A 165 -7.13 -3.79 12.03
CA PHE A 165 -6.76 -2.45 12.46
C PHE A 165 -7.93 -1.76 13.17
N MET A 166 -9.14 -1.84 12.62
CA MET A 166 -10.34 -1.24 13.21
C MET A 166 -10.75 -1.90 14.53
N SER A 167 -10.56 -3.21 14.65
CA SER A 167 -10.91 -3.99 15.84
C SER A 167 -9.81 -4.01 16.91
N SER A 168 -8.69 -3.32 16.70
CA SER A 168 -7.58 -3.30 17.65
C SER A 168 -7.83 -2.28 18.76
N LYS A 169 -7.47 -2.64 20.00
CA LYS A 169 -7.39 -1.70 21.13
C LYS A 169 -6.19 -0.76 21.03
N ALA A 170 -5.21 -1.08 20.19
CA ALA A 170 -4.20 -0.12 19.77
C ALA A 170 -4.75 0.73 18.62
N LEU A 171 -4.43 2.03 18.62
CA LEU A 171 -4.77 2.88 17.49
C LEU A 171 -3.74 2.60 16.37
N LEU A 172 -4.19 1.85 15.38
CA LEU A 172 -3.41 1.45 14.22
C LEU A 172 -3.82 2.31 13.02
N ILE A 173 -2.89 3.16 12.54
CA ILE A 173 -3.09 4.05 11.39
C ILE A 173 -2.16 3.61 10.25
N PRO A 174 -2.71 3.15 9.11
CA PRO A 174 -1.91 2.91 7.94
C PRO A 174 -1.43 4.24 7.35
N HIS A 175 -0.19 4.27 6.88
CA HIS A 175 0.42 5.42 6.22
C HIS A 175 1.09 4.99 4.92
N TRP A 176 0.76 5.71 3.84
CA TRP A 176 1.43 5.61 2.57
C TRP A 176 1.29 6.90 1.74
N PRO A 177 2.38 7.32 1.06
CA PRO A 177 3.76 6.98 1.37
C PRO A 177 4.16 7.57 2.73
N PHE A 178 4.90 6.82 3.55
CA PHE A 178 5.38 7.34 4.84
C PHE A 178 6.68 8.15 4.66
N TYR A 179 6.65 9.43 5.04
CA TYR A 179 7.78 10.36 4.90
C TYR A 179 8.53 10.66 6.22
N GLY A 180 8.12 10.06 7.35
CA GLY A 180 8.70 10.33 8.67
C GLY A 180 8.38 11.73 9.22
N GLN A 181 8.71 11.96 10.49
CA GLN A 181 8.44 13.24 11.17
C GLN A 181 9.30 14.41 10.65
N HIS A 182 10.37 14.16 9.90
CA HIS A 182 11.34 15.20 9.50
C HIS A 182 11.54 15.32 7.99
N GLY A 183 10.70 14.69 7.15
CA GLY A 183 10.61 14.92 5.69
C GLY A 183 11.88 14.82 4.82
N ARG A 184 13.10 14.74 5.39
CA ARG A 184 14.38 14.98 4.69
C ARG A 184 15.60 14.24 5.26
N SER A 185 15.54 13.64 6.45
CA SER A 185 16.64 12.82 6.98
C SER A 185 16.31 11.34 6.79
N TRP A 186 16.84 10.74 5.72
CA TRP A 186 16.57 9.33 5.38
C TRP A 186 17.69 8.42 5.91
N ASN A 187 17.34 7.43 6.73
CA ASN A 187 18.18 6.25 6.89
C ASN A 187 17.76 5.24 5.83
N ILE A 188 18.55 5.12 4.75
CA ILE A 188 18.29 4.18 3.64
C ILE A 188 18.23 2.73 4.13
N GLU A 189 18.88 2.43 5.25
CA GLU A 189 18.97 1.11 5.88
C GLU A 189 17.65 0.62 6.51
N GLU A 190 16.67 1.50 6.71
CA GLU A 190 15.40 1.18 7.38
C GLU A 190 14.28 0.76 6.43
N PHE A 191 14.47 0.87 5.10
CA PHE A 191 13.37 0.75 4.12
C PHE A 191 13.75 0.03 2.83
N ASP A 192 12.80 -0.76 2.30
CA ASP A 192 12.88 -1.39 0.97
C ASP A 192 12.94 -0.28 -0.09
N THR A 193 14.16 0.18 -0.39
CA THR A 193 14.43 1.25 -1.33
C THR A 193 15.04 0.64 -2.57
N HIS A 194 14.21 0.42 -3.58
CA HIS A 194 14.71 0.19 -4.93
C HIS A 194 15.27 1.53 -5.43
N THR A 195 16.58 1.71 -5.26
CA THR A 195 17.24 2.92 -5.73
C THR A 195 17.73 2.65 -7.14
N LEU A 196 17.12 3.31 -8.12
CA LEU A 196 17.70 3.49 -9.44
C LEU A 196 18.82 4.53 -9.32
N THR A 197 20.01 4.13 -8.87
CA THR A 197 21.18 4.99 -8.90
C THR A 197 21.75 5.01 -10.32
N PHE A 198 21.33 5.98 -11.14
CA PHE A 198 21.97 6.23 -12.43
C PHE A 198 22.91 7.41 -12.31
N ASN A 199 24.18 7.18 -12.68
CA ASN A 199 25.16 8.25 -12.79
C ASN A 199 24.71 9.25 -13.87
N GLY A 200 24.36 10.47 -13.47
CA GLY A 200 24.05 11.58 -14.39
C GLY A 200 22.64 12.15 -14.28
N THR A 201 21.73 11.53 -13.55
CA THR A 201 20.39 12.08 -13.30
C THR A 201 20.31 12.56 -11.85
N HIS A 202 19.67 13.71 -11.63
CA HIS A 202 19.37 14.16 -10.27
C HIS A 202 18.58 13.05 -9.57
N ASN A 203 19.16 12.39 -8.56
CA ASN A 203 18.62 11.28 -7.77
C ASN A 203 17.07 11.23 -7.69
N ARG A 204 16.39 10.67 -8.70
CA ARG A 204 14.94 10.43 -8.64
C ARG A 204 14.74 9.03 -8.10
N ARG A 205 14.09 8.94 -6.93
CA ARG A 205 13.83 7.67 -6.23
C ARG A 205 12.33 7.46 -6.17
N MET A 206 11.86 6.32 -6.64
CA MET A 206 10.54 5.84 -6.29
C MET A 206 10.60 5.25 -4.87
N VAL A 207 9.75 5.77 -3.98
CA VAL A 207 9.73 5.35 -2.59
C VAL A 207 8.44 4.59 -2.30
N VAL A 208 8.57 3.27 -2.18
CA VAL A 208 7.47 2.34 -1.88
C VAL A 208 7.53 2.00 -0.38
N ARG A 209 6.87 2.79 0.47
CA ARG A 209 6.98 2.72 1.95
C ARG A 209 5.64 2.57 2.66
N PRO A 210 5.15 1.34 2.86
CA PRO A 210 3.99 1.12 3.71
C PRO A 210 4.47 1.17 5.15
N ALA A 211 3.85 2.04 5.93
CA ALA A 211 4.07 2.10 7.36
C ALA A 211 2.75 1.92 8.09
N LEU A 212 2.86 1.43 9.31
CA LEU A 212 1.77 1.37 10.27
C LEU A 212 2.21 2.15 11.50
N GLU A 213 1.57 3.28 11.76
CA GLU A 213 1.71 3.96 13.03
C GLU A 213 0.85 3.25 14.07
N LYS A 214 1.49 2.88 15.18
CA LYS A 214 0.84 2.23 16.31
C LYS A 214 0.94 3.11 17.54
N TYR A 215 -0.20 3.43 18.12
CA TYR A 215 -0.30 4.04 19.45
C TYR A 215 -0.95 3.05 20.40
N GLY A 216 -0.31 2.78 21.52
CA GLY A 216 -0.75 1.73 22.44
C GLY A 216 0.21 0.54 22.51
N ASN A 217 0.30 -0.09 23.68
CA ASN A 217 0.87 -1.44 23.81
C ASN A 217 -0.05 -2.50 23.17
N ALA A 218 0.38 -3.77 23.14
CA ALA A 218 -0.40 -4.85 22.50
C ALA A 218 -1.76 -5.07 23.19
N ASP A 219 -1.83 -4.80 24.50
CA ASP A 219 -3.02 -5.01 25.33
C ASP A 219 -4.00 -3.83 25.24
N GLY A 220 -3.55 -2.69 24.69
CA GLY A 220 -4.37 -1.49 24.52
C GLY A 220 -4.66 -0.74 25.82
N GLU A 221 -3.80 -0.89 26.82
CA GLU A 221 -3.93 -0.26 28.14
C GLU A 221 -2.96 0.92 28.35
N LYS A 222 -1.91 1.01 27.52
CA LYS A 222 -0.86 2.02 27.64
C LYS A 222 -0.66 2.76 26.33
N HIS A 223 -1.26 3.95 26.21
CA HIS A 223 -1.20 4.81 25.01
C HIS A 223 -0.25 6.03 25.16
N ASP A 224 0.70 5.92 26.07
CA ASP A 224 1.82 6.85 26.27
C ASP A 224 2.97 6.63 25.26
N VAL A 225 2.95 5.50 24.54
CA VAL A 225 3.99 5.13 23.56
C VAL A 225 3.42 5.05 22.15
N SER A 226 4.14 5.65 21.19
CA SER A 226 3.92 5.46 19.76
C SER A 226 5.11 4.75 19.11
N ARG A 227 4.83 3.94 18.08
CA ARG A 227 5.84 3.26 17.28
C ARG A 227 5.42 3.22 15.82
N VAL A 228 6.35 3.54 14.94
CA VAL A 228 6.16 3.31 13.50
C VAL A 228 6.69 1.92 13.17
N LEU A 229 5.84 1.11 12.54
CA LEU A 229 6.20 -0.21 12.04
C LEU A 229 6.37 -0.13 10.53
N CYS A 230 7.58 -0.42 10.07
CA CYS A 230 7.92 -0.48 8.65
C CYS A 230 8.41 -1.88 8.30
N LYS A 231 8.22 -2.29 7.05
CA LYS A 231 8.75 -3.57 6.58
C LYS A 231 10.29 -3.48 6.48
N PRO A 232 11.04 -4.36 7.17
CA PRO A 232 12.50 -4.33 7.15
C PRO A 232 13.06 -4.77 5.79
N VAL A 233 14.27 -4.28 5.47
CA VAL A 233 15.03 -4.69 4.28
C VAL A 233 15.63 -6.07 4.50
N MET A 234 15.42 -7.00 3.57
CA MET A 234 16.28 -8.17 3.47
C MET A 234 17.42 -7.86 2.51
N PHE A 235 18.57 -7.42 3.04
CA PHE A 235 19.80 -7.38 2.26
C PHE A 235 20.28 -8.82 2.05
N GLN A 236 20.12 -9.36 0.85
CA GLN A 236 20.84 -10.57 0.46
C GLN A 236 22.26 -10.14 0.11
N ILE A 237 23.18 -10.26 1.07
CA ILE A 237 24.61 -10.10 0.82
C ILE A 237 25.03 -11.27 -0.06
N CYS A 238 25.05 -11.07 -1.38
CA CYS A 238 25.85 -11.92 -2.26
C CYS A 238 27.31 -11.72 -1.86
N ARG A 239 27.82 -12.59 -0.99
CA ARG A 239 29.27 -12.77 -0.84
C ARG A 239 29.76 -13.38 -2.15
N ASN A 240 30.24 -12.55 -3.05
CA ASN A 240 31.07 -13.01 -4.17
C ASN A 240 32.36 -13.57 -3.56
N GLY A 241 32.48 -14.90 -3.61
CA GLY A 241 33.76 -15.59 -3.53
C GLY A 241 34.38 -15.71 -4.91
#